data_AF-E0UMG0-F1
#
_entry.id   AF-E0UMG0-F1
#
_cell.length_a   1.000
_cell.length_b   1.000
_cell.length_c   1.000
_cell.angle_alpha   90.00
_cell.angle_beta   90.00
_cell.angle_gamma   90.00
#
_symmetry.space_group_name_H-M   'P 1'
#
loop_
_entity.id
_entity.type
_entity.pdbx_description
1 polymer ?
#
loop_
_entity_poly.entity_id
_entity_poly.type
_entity_poly.pdbx_seq_one_letter_code
_entity_poly.pdbx_strand_id
1 'polypeptide(L)'
;MYTTEQILEIAQLPETCFRYRCHIENLIDFYKWAKQQWTASALKEFTTEHNLNLRRQGDRARLGWLMAIEYVKCLPPAQPEPSAPLSNSQQLQQSSSLVEHSLKETQVVKVLATAIAYLPPVPPTNGLEKTAPYSILGQPIYFDELVRNYKILAQKWHPDLCNHPEAKDRFQLVTAIFQELKANWFKKYSPLIAACAIGPENLKRAKSKKFSFTPESFWA
;
A
#
# COMPACT_ATOMS: atom_id res chain seq x y z
N MET A 1 27.98 -5.49 2.58
CA MET A 1 28.04 -4.02 2.54
C MET A 1 26.65 -3.57 2.14
N TYR A 2 25.97 -2.73 2.93
CA TYR A 2 24.61 -2.27 2.64
C TYR A 2 24.67 -1.06 1.69
N THR A 3 23.77 -1.01 0.70
CA THR A 3 23.63 0.14 -0.20
C THR A 3 22.78 1.23 0.44
N THR A 4 22.88 2.47 -0.07
CA THR A 4 22.06 3.61 0.36
C THR A 4 20.56 3.33 0.26
N GLU A 5 20.15 2.65 -0.82
CA GLU A 5 18.76 2.22 -1.04
C GLU A 5 18.30 1.20 0.02
N GLN A 6 19.13 0.21 0.34
CA GLN A 6 18.80 -0.79 1.36
C GLN A 6 18.70 -0.18 2.77
N ILE A 7 19.52 0.83 3.07
CA ILE A 7 19.45 1.56 4.34
C ILE A 7 18.14 2.35 4.43
N LEU A 8 17.74 3.02 3.34
CA LEU A 8 16.47 3.73 3.23
C LEU A 8 15.27 2.78 3.40
N GLU A 9 15.27 1.63 2.73
CA GLU A 9 14.22 0.62 2.86
C GLU A 9 14.06 0.12 4.30
N ILE A 10 15.16 -0.10 5.02
CA ILE A 10 15.14 -0.54 6.42
C ILE A 10 14.63 0.56 7.33
N ALA A 11 15.06 1.81 7.11
CA ALA A 11 14.61 2.96 7.90
C ALA A 11 13.12 3.29 7.70
N GLN A 12 12.57 3.00 6.51
CA GLN A 12 11.16 3.21 6.17
C GLN A 12 10.23 2.12 6.73
N LEU A 13 10.75 1.06 7.35
CA LEU A 13 9.92 0.01 7.95
C LEU A 13 9.04 0.60 9.08
N PRO A 14 7.73 0.25 9.14
CA PRO A 14 6.85 0.71 10.20
C PRO A 14 7.21 0.07 11.55
N GLU A 15 6.84 0.68 12.68
CA GLU A 15 7.06 0.10 14.02
C GLU A 15 6.41 -1.29 14.21
N THR A 16 5.46 -1.67 13.35
CA THR A 16 4.86 -3.01 13.34
C THR A 16 5.75 -4.09 12.69
N CYS A 17 6.88 -3.72 12.07
CA CYS A 17 7.78 -4.64 11.37
C CYS A 17 8.32 -5.76 12.27
N PHE A 18 8.41 -5.54 13.58
CA PHE A 18 8.81 -6.55 14.57
C PHE A 18 7.80 -7.70 14.75
N ARG A 19 6.64 -7.67 14.08
CA ARG A 19 5.67 -8.78 14.08
C ARG A 19 5.99 -9.87 13.06
N TYR A 20 6.84 -9.58 12.08
CA TYR A 20 7.15 -10.49 10.99
C TYR A 20 8.59 -11.00 11.10
N ARG A 21 8.75 -12.33 11.13
CA ARG A 21 10.04 -12.99 11.37
C ARG A 21 11.12 -12.63 10.34
N CYS A 22 10.74 -12.47 9.06
CA CYS A 22 11.66 -12.07 8.00
C CYS A 22 12.26 -10.67 8.21
N HIS A 23 11.47 -9.72 8.72
CA HIS A 23 11.97 -8.37 9.01
C HIS A 23 12.87 -8.35 10.25
N ILE A 24 12.59 -9.18 11.26
CA ILE A 24 13.45 -9.32 12.44
C ILE A 24 14.84 -9.83 12.04
N GLU A 25 14.92 -10.83 11.18
CA GLU A 25 16.20 -11.39 10.71
C GLU A 25 17.00 -10.32 9.93
N ASN A 26 16.36 -9.60 9.01
CA ASN A 26 16.99 -8.52 8.26
C ASN A 26 17.48 -7.36 9.16
N LEU A 27 16.70 -6.99 10.18
CA LEU A 27 17.06 -5.93 11.14
C LEU A 27 18.23 -6.33 12.04
N ILE A 28 18.31 -7.61 12.41
CA ILE A 28 19.44 -8.15 13.18
C ILE A 28 20.71 -8.15 12.34
N ASP A 29 20.61 -8.50 11.07
CA ASP A 29 21.76 -8.51 10.17
C ASP A 29 22.23 -7.08 9.86
N PHE A 30 21.30 -6.13 9.73
CA PHE A 30 21.63 -4.72 9.64
C PHE A 30 22.30 -4.21 10.92
N TYR A 31 21.78 -4.54 12.10
CA TYR A 31 22.39 -4.22 13.39
C TYR A 31 23.84 -4.72 13.47
N LYS A 32 24.11 -5.98 13.07
CA LYS A 32 25.47 -6.54 13.09
C LYS A 32 26.41 -5.76 12.18
N TRP A 33 25.95 -5.35 11.01
CA TRP A 33 26.72 -4.53 10.07
C TRP A 33 26.95 -3.11 10.62
N ALA A 34 25.90 -2.42 11.05
CA ALA A 34 25.98 -1.05 11.55
C ALA A 34 26.85 -0.95 12.82
N LYS A 35 26.82 -1.97 13.68
CA LYS A 35 27.70 -2.10 14.84
C LYS A 35 29.19 -2.08 14.48
N GLN A 36 29.58 -2.56 13.30
CA GLN A 36 30.97 -2.52 12.85
C GLN A 36 31.41 -1.11 12.39
N GLN A 37 30.45 -0.24 12.11
CA GLN A 37 30.69 1.12 11.61
C GLN A 37 30.64 2.17 12.74
N TRP A 38 29.99 1.85 13.86
CA TRP A 38 29.84 2.76 15.01
C TRP A 38 30.92 2.50 16.05
N THR A 39 31.35 3.56 16.74
CA THR A 39 32.26 3.42 17.89
C THR A 39 31.53 2.79 19.08
N ALA A 40 32.28 2.09 19.94
CA ALA A 40 31.70 1.44 21.12
C ALA A 40 31.04 2.43 22.10
N SER A 41 31.53 3.67 22.16
CA SER A 41 30.94 4.76 22.94
C SER A 41 29.60 5.21 22.36
N ALA A 42 29.54 5.50 21.05
CA ALA A 42 28.32 5.91 20.37
C ALA A 42 27.23 4.84 20.48
N LEU A 43 27.58 3.56 20.32
CA LEU A 43 26.62 2.46 20.49
C LEU A 43 26.07 2.39 21.92
N LYS A 44 26.90 2.62 22.93
CA LYS A 44 26.51 2.57 24.35
C LYS A 44 25.60 3.74 24.70
N GLU A 45 25.92 4.94 24.25
CA GLU A 45 25.10 6.14 24.44
C GLU A 45 23.72 5.95 23.78
N PHE A 46 23.71 5.55 22.51
CA PHE A 46 22.47 5.36 21.74
C PHE A 46 21.58 4.23 22.29
N THR A 47 22.18 3.14 22.79
CA THR A 47 21.43 2.07 23.47
C THR A 47 20.80 2.55 24.77
N THR A 48 21.51 3.40 25.51
CA THR A 48 21.05 3.93 26.81
C THR A 48 19.94 4.96 26.60
N GLU A 49 20.10 5.85 25.61
CA GLU A 49 19.11 6.87 25.22
C GLU A 49 17.74 6.24 24.89
N HIS A 50 17.74 5.11 24.18
CA HIS A 50 16.52 4.42 23.79
C HIS A 50 16.06 3.32 24.78
N ASN A 51 16.71 3.19 25.94
CA ASN A 51 16.38 2.18 26.97
C ASN A 51 16.33 0.73 26.44
N LEU A 52 17.30 0.34 25.61
CA LEU A 52 17.30 -0.97 24.93
C LEU A 52 18.17 -2.00 25.67
N ASN A 53 17.69 -3.24 25.78
CA ASN A 53 18.47 -4.34 26.38
C ASN A 53 18.97 -5.32 25.31
N LEU A 54 20.24 -5.17 24.93
CA LEU A 54 20.85 -5.96 23.84
C LEU A 54 20.98 -7.47 24.12
N ARG A 55 20.66 -7.95 25.33
CA ARG A 55 20.51 -9.39 25.59
C ARG A 55 19.28 -9.95 24.85
N ARG A 56 18.22 -9.14 24.70
CA ARG A 56 16.98 -9.51 24.01
C ARG A 56 17.14 -9.39 22.50
N GLN A 57 16.60 -10.35 21.76
CA GLN A 57 16.65 -10.35 20.30
C GLN A 57 15.78 -9.23 19.69
N GLY A 58 14.61 -8.97 20.29
CA GLY A 58 13.72 -7.88 19.88
C GLY A 58 14.38 -6.50 20.00
N ASP A 59 15.06 -6.24 21.11
CA ASP A 59 15.74 -4.96 21.34
C ASP A 59 16.96 -4.78 20.41
N ARG A 60 17.62 -5.88 20.00
CA ARG A 60 18.66 -5.86 18.97
C ARG A 60 18.11 -5.50 17.59
N ALA A 61 16.97 -6.08 17.21
CA ALA A 61 16.29 -5.72 15.97
C ALA A 61 15.83 -4.26 15.99
N ARG A 62 15.29 -3.81 17.14
CA ARG A 62 14.85 -2.43 17.34
C ARG A 62 15.99 -1.43 17.26
N LEU A 63 17.15 -1.77 17.84
CA LEU A 63 18.36 -0.98 17.70
C LEU A 63 18.81 -0.90 16.23
N GLY A 64 18.79 -2.03 15.50
CA GLY A 64 19.11 -2.04 14.06
C GLY A 64 18.23 -1.09 13.24
N TRP A 65 16.92 -1.07 13.53
CA TRP A 65 15.99 -0.13 12.89
C TRP A 65 16.30 1.34 13.21
N LEU A 66 16.55 1.66 14.49
CA LEU A 66 16.88 3.03 14.90
C LEU A 66 18.22 3.50 14.31
N MET A 67 19.21 2.61 14.23
CA MET A 67 20.47 2.90 13.56
C MET A 67 20.26 3.22 12.07
N ALA A 68 19.36 2.50 11.38
CA ALA A 68 19.05 2.79 9.98
C ALA A 68 18.43 4.18 9.81
N ILE A 69 17.53 4.58 10.71
CA ILE A 69 16.94 5.92 10.73
C ILE A 69 18.01 7.00 10.91
N GLU A 70 18.94 6.82 11.85
CA GLU A 70 20.05 7.76 12.05
C GLU A 70 20.98 7.81 10.83
N TYR A 71 21.27 6.68 10.21
CA TYR A 71 22.06 6.65 8.97
C TYR A 71 21.40 7.47 7.86
N VAL A 72 20.08 7.38 7.70
CA VAL A 72 19.34 8.15 6.70
C VAL A 72 19.41 9.66 6.95
N LYS A 73 19.42 10.10 8.21
CA LYS A 73 19.61 11.52 8.55
C LYS A 73 20.99 12.06 8.16
N CYS A 74 21.99 11.19 8.12
CA CYS A 74 23.36 11.53 7.73
C CYS A 74 23.62 11.38 6.21
N LEU A 75 22.67 10.84 5.44
CA LEU A 75 22.79 10.80 3.98
C LEU A 75 22.55 12.21 3.41
N PRO A 76 23.35 12.67 2.44
CA PRO A 76 23.08 13.93 1.76
C PRO A 76 21.68 13.88 1.14
N PRO A 77 20.88 14.96 1.25
CA PRO A 77 19.55 15.00 0.64
C PRO A 77 19.70 14.69 -0.84
N ALA A 78 19.03 13.64 -1.32
CA ALA A 78 18.99 13.31 -2.73
C ALA A 78 18.55 14.57 -3.49
N GLN A 79 19.46 15.14 -4.30
CA GLN A 79 19.19 16.38 -5.01
C GLN A 79 17.96 16.18 -5.90
N PRO A 80 16.92 17.02 -5.79
CA PRO A 80 15.90 17.08 -6.82
C PRO A 80 16.54 17.64 -8.10
N GLU A 81 16.32 16.96 -9.22
CA GLU A 81 16.75 17.42 -10.54
C GLU A 81 16.20 18.81 -10.89
N PRO A 82 16.92 19.60 -11.71
CA PRO A 82 16.65 21.01 -11.88
C PRO A 82 15.55 21.25 -12.93
N SER A 83 14.42 21.80 -12.50
CA SER A 83 13.50 22.53 -13.40
C SER A 83 13.49 24.02 -13.04
N ALA A 84 13.62 24.81 -14.10
CA ALA A 84 13.98 26.23 -14.19
C ALA A 84 13.09 27.24 -13.41
N PRO A 85 13.57 28.50 -13.22
CA PRO A 85 13.00 29.49 -12.30
C PRO A 85 11.95 30.40 -12.96
N LEU A 86 11.28 31.23 -12.13
CA LEU A 86 10.56 32.51 -12.36
C LEU A 86 9.37 32.56 -11.37
N SER A 87 8.96 33.64 -10.73
CA SER A 87 9.45 35.00 -10.57
C SER A 87 8.68 35.63 -9.38
N ASN A 88 9.38 36.42 -8.57
CA ASN A 88 8.94 37.57 -7.77
C ASN A 88 7.48 37.76 -7.30
N SER A 89 7.37 37.82 -5.97
CA SER A 89 6.95 39.00 -5.19
C SER A 89 5.50 39.51 -5.23
N GLN A 90 4.97 39.56 -3.99
CA GLN A 90 4.14 40.61 -3.36
C GLN A 90 2.61 40.48 -3.32
N GLN A 91 2.14 40.81 -2.10
CA GLN A 91 0.80 41.23 -1.67
C GLN A 91 -0.26 40.14 -1.46
N LEU A 92 -0.65 39.93 -0.20
CA LEU A 92 -1.81 40.62 0.38
C LEU A 92 -1.98 40.27 1.87
N GLN A 93 -1.79 41.26 2.72
CA GLN A 93 -2.46 41.34 4.03
C GLN A 93 -3.94 41.61 3.76
N GLN A 94 -4.82 40.67 4.09
CA GLN A 94 -6.24 40.83 4.48
C GLN A 94 -7.03 39.56 4.13
N SER A 95 -7.18 38.65 5.10
CA SER A 95 -8.34 37.73 5.24
C SER A 95 -8.06 36.65 6.31
N SER A 96 -7.75 37.07 7.54
CA SER A 96 -7.32 36.18 8.64
C SER A 96 -8.39 35.23 9.20
N SER A 97 -9.54 35.04 8.54
CA SER A 97 -10.62 34.13 9.00
C SER A 97 -11.06 33.07 7.98
N LEU A 98 -10.73 33.20 6.68
CA LEU A 98 -10.93 32.14 5.68
C LEU A 98 -9.67 31.27 5.48
N VAL A 99 -8.52 31.80 5.88
CA VAL A 99 -7.21 31.16 5.71
C VAL A 99 -7.01 29.99 6.68
N GLU A 100 -7.63 29.96 7.86
CA GLU A 100 -7.45 28.82 8.78
C GLU A 100 -8.10 27.52 8.28
N HIS A 101 -9.27 27.59 7.65
CA HIS A 101 -9.90 26.41 7.04
C HIS A 101 -9.13 25.94 5.80
N SER A 102 -8.71 26.89 4.94
CA SER A 102 -7.90 26.58 3.75
C SER A 102 -6.50 26.08 4.11
N LEU A 103 -5.84 26.61 5.15
CA LEU A 103 -4.54 26.14 5.63
C LEU A 103 -4.65 24.77 6.27
N LYS A 104 -5.70 24.50 7.06
CA LYS A 104 -5.94 23.16 7.61
C LYS A 104 -6.19 22.15 6.49
N GLU A 105 -7.01 22.48 5.49
CA GLU A 105 -7.22 21.64 4.31
C GLU A 105 -5.92 21.44 3.52
N THR A 106 -5.15 22.51 3.28
CA THR A 106 -3.87 22.45 2.56
C THR A 106 -2.84 21.62 3.34
N GLN A 107 -2.86 21.70 4.67
CA GLN A 107 -1.97 20.95 5.55
C GLN A 107 -2.39 19.49 5.65
N VAL A 108 -3.69 19.20 5.70
CA VAL A 108 -4.23 17.82 5.63
C VAL A 108 -3.92 17.18 4.29
N VAL A 109 -4.10 17.90 3.18
CA VAL A 109 -3.74 17.42 1.82
C VAL A 109 -2.23 17.18 1.71
N LYS A 110 -1.39 18.07 2.26
CA LYS A 110 0.06 17.86 2.31
C LYS A 110 0.45 16.64 3.15
N VAL A 111 -0.13 16.47 4.33
CA VAL A 111 0.14 15.31 5.20
C VAL A 111 -0.32 14.02 4.53
N LEU A 112 -1.50 14.00 3.89
CA LEU A 112 -1.99 12.85 3.14
C LEU A 112 -1.13 12.53 1.91
N ALA A 113 -0.75 13.53 1.11
CA ALA A 113 0.10 13.34 -0.05
C ALA A 113 1.49 12.81 0.36
N THR A 114 2.05 13.33 1.45
CA THR A 114 3.31 12.83 2.01
C THR A 114 3.16 11.40 2.54
N ALA A 115 2.08 11.10 3.26
CA ALA A 115 1.78 9.76 3.74
C ALA A 115 1.58 8.75 2.59
N ILE A 116 0.90 9.15 1.51
CA ILE A 116 0.72 8.35 0.30
C ILE A 116 2.08 8.10 -0.38
N ALA A 117 2.98 9.08 -0.41
CA ALA A 117 4.32 8.92 -0.95
C ALA A 117 5.20 7.96 -0.14
N TYR A 118 4.91 7.77 1.16
CA TYR A 118 5.56 6.77 2.01
C TYR A 118 4.90 5.38 1.95
N LEU A 119 3.74 5.23 1.30
CA LEU A 119 3.18 3.92 1.05
C LEU A 119 4.01 3.22 -0.04
N PRO A 120 4.29 1.91 0.10
CA PRO A 120 4.93 1.16 -0.97
C PRO A 120 4.09 1.31 -2.25
N PRO A 121 4.71 1.56 -3.41
CA PRO A 121 3.98 1.72 -4.65
C PRO A 121 3.13 0.47 -4.89
N VAL A 122 1.85 0.67 -5.20
CA VAL A 122 0.95 -0.43 -5.53
C VAL A 122 1.59 -1.23 -6.67
N PRO A 123 1.75 -2.56 -6.54
CA PRO A 123 2.35 -3.36 -7.60
C PRO A 123 1.60 -3.13 -8.91
N PRO A 124 2.31 -3.03 -10.05
CA PRO A 124 1.65 -2.80 -11.34
C PRO A 124 0.65 -3.92 -11.61
N THR A 125 -0.62 -3.56 -11.77
CA THR A 125 -1.70 -4.51 -12.05
C THR A 125 -1.69 -4.91 -13.53
N ASN A 126 -2.19 -6.11 -13.81
CA ASN A 126 -2.31 -6.62 -15.18
C ASN A 126 -3.54 -6.08 -15.96
N GLY A 127 -4.35 -5.22 -15.34
CA GLY A 127 -5.52 -4.60 -15.95
C GLY A 127 -6.78 -5.48 -15.96
N LEU A 128 -6.77 -6.64 -15.29
CA LEU A 128 -7.95 -7.50 -15.11
C LEU A 128 -9.04 -6.81 -14.28
N GLU A 129 -8.65 -5.94 -13.34
CA GLU A 129 -9.54 -5.19 -12.47
C GLU A 129 -10.53 -4.30 -13.25
N LYS A 130 -10.17 -3.90 -14.48
CA LYS A 130 -11.02 -3.07 -15.36
C LYS A 130 -12.00 -3.88 -16.19
N THR A 131 -11.97 -5.21 -16.12
CA THR A 131 -12.85 -6.07 -16.91
C THR A 131 -14.23 -6.18 -16.28
N ALA A 132 -15.25 -6.39 -17.10
CA ALA A 132 -16.65 -6.46 -16.64
C ALA A 132 -16.91 -7.40 -15.43
N PRO A 133 -16.33 -8.62 -15.34
CA PRO A 133 -16.57 -9.47 -14.17
C PRO A 133 -15.96 -8.93 -12.88
N TYR A 134 -14.85 -8.20 -12.96
CA TYR A 134 -14.20 -7.59 -11.80
C TYR A 134 -14.91 -6.30 -11.40
N SER A 135 -15.37 -5.51 -12.38
CA SER A 135 -16.20 -4.33 -12.13
C SER A 135 -17.51 -4.69 -11.42
N ILE A 136 -18.17 -5.80 -11.77
CA ILE A 136 -19.37 -6.28 -11.06
C ILE A 136 -19.05 -6.54 -9.58
N LEU A 137 -17.85 -7.04 -9.28
CA LEU A 137 -17.39 -7.32 -7.91
C LEU A 137 -16.64 -6.15 -7.25
N GLY A 138 -16.71 -4.94 -7.81
CA GLY A 138 -16.14 -3.74 -7.18
C GLY A 138 -14.62 -3.61 -7.36
N GLN A 139 -14.10 -4.11 -8.47
CA GLN A 139 -12.69 -3.97 -8.91
C GLN A 139 -11.66 -4.44 -7.86
N PRO A 140 -11.76 -5.69 -7.37
CA PRO A 140 -10.85 -6.18 -6.33
C PRO A 140 -9.43 -6.36 -6.86
N ILE A 141 -8.45 -5.79 -6.17
CA ILE A 141 -7.02 -6.00 -6.44
C ILE A 141 -6.48 -7.14 -5.57
N TYR A 142 -6.90 -7.17 -4.31
CA TYR A 142 -6.51 -8.20 -3.35
C TYR A 142 -7.60 -9.26 -3.15
N PHE A 143 -7.21 -10.46 -2.71
CA PHE A 143 -8.17 -11.53 -2.44
C PHE A 143 -9.15 -11.16 -1.31
N ASP A 144 -8.67 -10.46 -0.29
CA ASP A 144 -9.52 -10.04 0.83
C ASP A 144 -10.58 -9.02 0.41
N GLU A 145 -10.27 -8.18 -0.58
CA GLU A 145 -11.23 -7.26 -1.20
C GLU A 145 -12.29 -8.01 -1.98
N LEU A 146 -11.90 -9.03 -2.76
CA LEU A 146 -12.85 -9.91 -3.47
C LEU A 146 -13.86 -10.53 -2.48
N VAL A 147 -13.38 -11.07 -1.36
CA VAL A 147 -14.22 -11.70 -0.34
C VAL A 147 -15.12 -10.66 0.36
N ARG A 148 -14.58 -9.49 0.69
CA ARG A 148 -15.33 -8.39 1.30
C ARG A 148 -16.44 -7.90 0.38
N ASN A 149 -16.11 -7.61 -0.87
CA ASN A 149 -17.05 -7.11 -1.86
C ASN A 149 -18.15 -8.11 -2.17
N TYR A 150 -17.80 -9.40 -2.27
CA TYR A 150 -18.79 -10.47 -2.38
C TYR A 150 -19.76 -10.49 -1.20
N LYS A 151 -19.28 -10.39 0.04
CA LYS A 151 -20.16 -10.38 1.23
C LYS A 151 -21.16 -9.21 1.19
N ILE A 152 -20.70 -8.02 0.80
CA ILE A 152 -21.54 -6.82 0.68
C ILE A 152 -22.61 -7.06 -0.39
N LEU A 153 -22.22 -7.52 -1.58
CA LEU A 153 -23.16 -7.78 -2.69
C LEU A 153 -24.12 -8.93 -2.38
N ALA A 154 -23.63 -9.99 -1.73
CA ALA A 154 -24.44 -11.15 -1.34
C ALA A 154 -25.51 -10.75 -0.32
N GLN A 155 -25.19 -9.86 0.62
CA GLN A 155 -26.18 -9.30 1.55
C GLN A 155 -27.17 -8.37 0.83
N LYS A 156 -26.67 -7.51 -0.08
CA LYS A 156 -27.50 -6.54 -0.80
C LYS A 156 -28.51 -7.19 -1.75
N TRP A 157 -28.09 -8.23 -2.46
CA TRP A 157 -28.90 -8.91 -3.47
C TRP A 157 -29.47 -10.26 -2.99
N HIS A 158 -29.39 -10.56 -1.69
CA HIS A 158 -29.92 -11.81 -1.16
C HIS A 158 -31.42 -11.93 -1.47
N PRO A 159 -31.91 -13.07 -2.01
CA PRO A 159 -33.32 -13.21 -2.39
C PRO A 159 -34.28 -13.00 -1.22
N ASP A 160 -33.85 -13.27 0.02
CA ASP A 160 -34.68 -13.09 1.22
C ASP A 160 -34.59 -11.68 1.83
N LEU A 161 -33.58 -10.89 1.47
CA LEU A 161 -33.36 -9.54 2.03
C LEU A 161 -33.74 -8.43 1.05
N CYS A 162 -33.72 -8.73 -0.25
CA CYS A 162 -33.97 -7.78 -1.32
C CYS A 162 -35.26 -8.13 -2.07
N ASN A 163 -36.25 -7.24 -2.03
CA ASN A 163 -37.53 -7.42 -2.74
C ASN A 163 -37.47 -7.04 -4.24
N HIS A 164 -36.27 -6.93 -4.83
CA HIS A 164 -36.11 -6.58 -6.23
C HIS A 164 -36.36 -7.81 -7.11
N PRO A 165 -37.13 -7.72 -8.21
CA PRO A 165 -37.47 -8.86 -9.07
C PRO A 165 -36.23 -9.53 -9.68
N GLU A 166 -35.17 -8.75 -9.94
CA GLU A 166 -33.89 -9.25 -10.48
C GLU A 166 -32.88 -9.68 -9.39
N ALA A 167 -33.23 -9.63 -8.10
CA ALA A 167 -32.28 -9.92 -7.03
C ALA A 167 -31.71 -11.34 -7.13
N LYS A 168 -32.56 -12.31 -7.46
CA LYS A 168 -32.17 -13.72 -7.63
C LYS A 168 -31.15 -13.89 -8.76
N ASP A 169 -31.39 -13.27 -9.92
CA ASP A 169 -30.51 -13.39 -11.09
C ASP A 169 -29.17 -12.68 -10.86
N ARG A 170 -29.21 -11.50 -10.24
CA ARG A 170 -28.02 -10.74 -9.84
C ARG A 170 -27.19 -11.50 -8.81
N PHE A 171 -27.83 -12.12 -7.82
CA PHE A 171 -27.18 -12.93 -6.81
C PHE A 171 -26.52 -14.18 -7.39
N GLN A 172 -27.21 -14.89 -8.29
CA GLN A 172 -26.66 -16.04 -9.00
C GLN A 172 -25.44 -15.64 -9.84
N LEU A 173 -25.52 -14.52 -10.56
CA LEU A 173 -24.42 -14.02 -11.38
C LEU A 173 -23.20 -13.66 -10.52
N VAL A 174 -23.39 -12.90 -9.44
CA VAL A 174 -22.33 -12.52 -8.49
C VAL A 174 -21.68 -13.76 -7.87
N THR A 175 -22.49 -14.73 -7.47
CA THR A 175 -22.01 -15.99 -6.87
C THR A 175 -21.22 -16.82 -7.87
N ALA A 176 -21.69 -16.94 -9.12
CA ALA A 176 -20.99 -17.69 -10.16
C ALA A 176 -19.62 -17.06 -10.47
N ILE A 177 -19.56 -15.73 -10.65
CA ILE A 177 -18.30 -15.02 -10.90
C ILE A 177 -17.36 -15.17 -9.70
N PHE A 178 -17.87 -15.02 -8.48
CA PHE A 178 -17.05 -15.16 -7.26
C PHE A 178 -16.46 -16.57 -7.13
N GLN A 179 -17.22 -17.62 -7.37
CA GLN A 179 -16.73 -19.00 -7.29
C GLN A 179 -15.65 -19.29 -8.34
N GLU A 180 -15.84 -18.83 -9.58
CA GLU A 180 -14.87 -18.99 -10.68
C GLU A 180 -13.55 -18.26 -10.35
N LEU A 181 -13.64 -17.02 -9.86
CA LEU A 181 -12.48 -16.23 -9.47
C LEU A 181 -11.77 -16.82 -8.24
N LYS A 182 -12.52 -17.23 -7.22
CA LYS A 182 -11.97 -17.80 -5.97
C LYS A 182 -11.17 -19.08 -6.24
N ALA A 183 -11.68 -19.98 -7.09
CA ALA A 183 -11.05 -21.27 -7.36
C ALA A 183 -9.64 -21.13 -7.97
N ASN A 184 -9.41 -20.08 -8.77
CA ASN A 184 -8.16 -19.90 -9.51
C ASN A 184 -7.50 -18.53 -9.28
N TRP A 185 -7.84 -17.85 -8.18
CA TRP A 185 -7.41 -16.47 -7.91
C TRP A 185 -5.89 -16.33 -8.00
N PHE A 186 -5.15 -17.07 -7.17
CA PHE A 186 -3.69 -17.01 -7.10
C PHE A 186 -2.98 -17.61 -8.33
N LYS A 187 -3.71 -18.29 -9.22
CA LYS A 187 -3.13 -18.98 -10.39
C LYS A 187 -3.34 -18.22 -11.71
N LYS A 188 -4.50 -17.58 -11.90
CA LYS A 188 -4.91 -17.03 -13.20
C LYS A 188 -5.59 -15.67 -13.15
N TYR A 189 -6.19 -15.32 -12.01
CA TYR A 189 -7.17 -14.23 -11.93
C TYR A 189 -6.76 -13.10 -10.99
N SER A 190 -5.67 -13.22 -10.24
CA SER A 190 -5.19 -12.13 -9.41
C SER A 190 -4.63 -11.00 -10.30
N PRO A 191 -5.06 -9.74 -10.08
CA PRO A 191 -4.50 -8.58 -10.78
C PRO A 191 -3.00 -8.35 -10.54
N LEU A 192 -2.44 -8.97 -9.49
CA LEU A 192 -1.03 -8.88 -9.11
C LEU A 192 -0.14 -9.91 -9.81
N ILE A 193 -0.72 -10.86 -10.56
CA ILE A 193 0.06 -11.78 -11.39
C ILE A 193 0.57 -11.02 -12.61
N ALA A 194 1.87 -11.15 -12.89
CA ALA A 194 2.49 -10.52 -14.05
C ALA A 194 1.76 -10.89 -15.35
N ALA A 195 1.48 -9.90 -16.20
CA ALA A 195 0.73 -10.09 -17.44
C ALA A 195 1.38 -11.11 -18.39
N CYS A 196 2.72 -11.24 -18.34
CA CYS A 196 3.47 -12.26 -19.08
C CYS A 196 3.13 -13.70 -18.66
N ALA A 197 2.75 -13.94 -17.41
CA ALA A 197 2.40 -15.26 -16.89
C ALA A 197 0.95 -15.68 -17.23
N ILE A 198 0.06 -14.72 -17.47
CA ILE A 198 -1.35 -14.98 -17.86
C ILE A 198 -1.48 -15.19 -19.37
N GLY A 199 -0.69 -14.46 -20.14
CA GLY A 199 -0.74 -14.47 -21.60
C GLY A 199 -1.74 -13.47 -22.19
N PRO A 200 -1.40 -12.79 -23.29
CA PRO A 200 -2.19 -11.69 -23.85
C PRO A 200 -3.56 -12.12 -24.39
N GLU A 201 -3.71 -13.36 -24.87
CA GLU A 201 -4.98 -13.88 -25.35
C GLU A 201 -6.01 -14.05 -24.24
N ASN A 202 -5.58 -14.55 -23.08
CA ASN A 202 -6.46 -14.71 -21.91
C ASN A 202 -6.94 -13.35 -21.39
N LEU A 203 -6.06 -12.34 -21.40
CA LEU A 203 -6.41 -10.96 -21.06
C LEU A 203 -7.42 -10.36 -22.06
N LYS A 204 -7.23 -10.60 -23.38
CA LYS A 204 -8.18 -10.17 -24.41
C LYS A 204 -9.55 -10.85 -24.25
N ARG A 205 -9.56 -12.15 -23.94
CA ARG A 205 -10.78 -12.94 -23.72
C ARG A 205 -11.54 -12.48 -22.46
N ALA A 206 -10.82 -12.13 -21.39
CA ALA A 206 -11.42 -11.55 -20.20
C ALA A 206 -12.04 -10.17 -20.50
N LYS A 207 -11.38 -9.35 -21.32
CA LYS A 207 -11.87 -8.02 -21.74
C LYS A 207 -13.08 -8.08 -22.69
N SER A 208 -13.25 -9.14 -23.47
CA SER A 208 -14.36 -9.26 -24.43
C SER A 208 -15.65 -9.80 -23.83
N LYS A 209 -15.63 -10.31 -22.59
CA LYS A 209 -16.81 -10.89 -21.93
C LYS A 209 -17.80 -9.77 -21.55
N LYS A 210 -18.99 -9.81 -22.17
CA LYS A 210 -20.10 -8.90 -21.85
C LYS A 210 -21.11 -9.61 -20.95
N PHE A 211 -21.72 -8.86 -20.05
CA PHE A 211 -22.78 -9.34 -19.15
C PHE A 211 -24.08 -8.58 -19.44
N SER A 212 -25.21 -9.20 -19.10
CA SER A 212 -26.56 -8.64 -19.33
C SER A 212 -26.85 -7.40 -18.49
N PHE A 213 -26.12 -7.21 -17.39
CA PHE A 213 -26.28 -6.10 -16.46
C PHE A 213 -25.06 -5.19 -16.49
N THR A 214 -25.28 -3.88 -16.33
CA THR A 214 -24.19 -2.92 -16.18
C THR A 214 -23.50 -3.13 -14.84
N PRO A 215 -22.16 -3.16 -14.77
CA PRO A 215 -21.43 -3.38 -13.52
C PRO A 215 -21.80 -2.38 -12.41
N GLU A 216 -22.07 -1.12 -12.76
CA GLU A 216 -22.44 -0.08 -11.81
C GLU A 216 -23.79 -0.36 -11.11
N SER A 217 -24.71 -1.06 -11.79
CA SER A 217 -26.05 -1.35 -11.25
C SER A 217 -26.06 -2.28 -10.03
N PHE A 218 -24.95 -2.99 -9.77
CA PHE A 218 -24.80 -3.84 -8.59
C PHE A 218 -24.48 -3.03 -7.33
N TRP A 219 -23.85 -1.86 -7.51
CA TRP A 219 -23.31 -1.03 -6.44
C TRP A 219 -24.14 0.22 -6.15
N ALA A 220 -24.91 0.73 -7.13
CA ALA A 220 -25.96 1.73 -6.93
C ALA A 220 -27.01 1.25 -5.94
#